data_AF-A0A1I2QPJ1-F1
#
_entry.id   AF-A0A1I2QPJ1-F1
#
_cell.length_a   1.000
_cell.length_b   1.000
_cell.length_c   1.000
_cell.angle_alpha   90.00
_cell.angle_beta   90.00
_cell.angle_gamma   90.00
#
_symmetry.space_group_name_H-M   'P 1'
#
loop_
_entity.id
_entity.type
_entity.pdbx_description
1 polymer ?
#
loop_
_entity_poly.entity_id
_entity_poly.type
_entity_poly.pdbx_seq_one_letter_code
_entity_poly.pdbx_strand_id
1 'polypeptide(L)'
;MKIVAIGRNYADHIAELKNEVPDEPVIFFKPDTAVLRNNEPFYYPEYTNDVHHEVELILRISREGKNIDPKFAHKYYDAIGLGIDFTARDLQAKAKAKGLPWTLAKGFNGSAPISEFMPLSEFPDLQNINFRLDVNGETRQQGNSKMMMNSFDDIIAYISKFITLKKGDVIFTGTPEGVGPVKIGDRLEGYVEDKKLLDFEVK
;
A
#
# COMPACT_ATOMS: atom_id res chain seq x y z
N MET A 1 14.89 -7.55 1.02
CA MET A 1 13.84 -6.65 0.51
C MET A 1 13.15 -6.04 1.71
N LYS A 2 13.00 -4.72 1.75
CA LYS A 2 12.13 -4.06 2.73
C LYS A 2 10.88 -3.53 2.05
N ILE A 3 9.81 -3.39 2.84
CA ILE A 3 8.55 -2.78 2.44
C ILE A 3 8.39 -1.50 3.23
N VAL A 4 8.35 -0.38 2.53
CA VAL A 4 8.10 0.95 3.10
C VAL A 4 6.70 1.37 2.68
N ALA A 5 5.91 1.89 3.60
CA ALA A 5 4.53 2.29 3.32
C ALA A 5 4.25 3.71 3.79
N ILE A 6 3.33 4.37 3.09
CA ILE A 6 2.94 5.75 3.34
C ILE A 6 1.48 5.81 3.75
N GLY A 7 1.24 6.36 4.93
CA GLY A 7 -0.11 6.69 5.37
C GLY A 7 -0.56 8.05 4.84
N ARG A 8 -1.87 8.22 4.65
CA ARG A 8 -2.52 9.51 4.40
C ARG A 8 -2.05 10.21 3.11
N ASN A 9 -2.06 9.49 1.99
CA ASN A 9 -1.68 10.06 0.70
C ASN A 9 -2.87 10.42 -0.22
N TYR A 10 -4.11 10.21 0.24
CA TYR A 10 -5.34 10.57 -0.48
C TYR A 10 -6.25 11.38 0.44
N ALA A 11 -6.72 12.53 -0.03
CA ALA A 11 -7.49 13.47 0.80
C ALA A 11 -8.81 12.87 1.33
N ASP A 12 -9.54 12.15 0.48
CA ASP A 12 -10.83 11.57 0.84
C ASP A 12 -10.68 10.48 1.93
N HIS A 13 -9.62 9.67 1.84
CA HIS A 13 -9.29 8.69 2.88
C HIS A 13 -8.93 9.35 4.23
N ILE A 14 -8.24 10.50 4.21
CA ILE A 14 -7.95 11.27 5.43
C ILE A 14 -9.25 11.74 6.08
N ALA A 15 -10.18 12.25 5.27
CA ALA A 15 -11.49 12.72 5.72
C ALA A 15 -12.37 11.58 6.27
N GLU A 16 -12.42 10.43 5.59
CA GLU A 16 -13.15 9.22 6.00
C GLU A 16 -12.80 8.80 7.43
N LEU A 17 -11.50 8.78 7.75
CA LEU A 17 -11.00 8.39 9.07
C LEU A 17 -10.89 9.56 10.07
N LYS A 18 -11.40 10.75 9.73
CA LYS A 18 -11.36 11.98 10.55
C LYS A 18 -9.96 12.29 11.07
N ASN A 19 -8.94 12.04 10.25
CA ASN A 19 -7.56 12.36 10.58
C ASN A 19 -7.25 13.79 10.14
N GLU A 20 -6.28 14.42 10.80
CA GLU A 20 -5.66 15.64 10.28
C GLU A 20 -4.76 15.31 9.08
N VAL A 21 -4.76 16.19 8.08
CA VAL A 21 -3.78 16.14 6.99
C VAL A 21 -2.41 16.42 7.62
N PRO A 22 -1.45 15.48 7.54
CA PRO A 22 -0.16 15.67 8.16
C PRO A 22 0.69 16.65 7.32
N ASP A 23 1.52 17.45 7.98
CA ASP A 23 2.48 18.34 7.30
C ASP A 23 3.56 17.54 6.53
N GLU A 24 3.84 16.32 6.98
CA GLU A 24 4.81 15.41 6.37
C GLU A 24 4.23 13.98 6.21
N PRO A 25 4.67 13.21 5.19
CA PRO A 25 4.22 11.83 4.99
C PRO A 25 4.48 10.93 6.20
N VAL A 26 3.47 10.15 6.60
CA VAL A 26 3.60 9.16 7.68
C VAL A 26 4.24 7.90 7.12
N ILE A 27 5.45 7.57 7.56
CA ILE A 27 6.20 6.40 7.09
C ILE A 27 6.15 5.27 8.12
N PHE A 28 5.86 4.04 7.66
CA PHE A 28 6.00 2.82 8.45
C PHE A 28 6.54 1.67 7.60
N PHE A 29 6.86 0.56 8.26
CA PHE A 29 7.46 -0.61 7.62
C PHE A 29 6.59 -1.84 7.79
N LYS A 30 6.70 -2.74 6.81
CA LYS A 30 6.28 -4.14 6.95
C LYS A 30 7.50 -5.05 6.79
N PRO A 31 7.61 -6.12 7.60
CA PRO A 31 8.68 -7.11 7.42
C PRO A 31 8.46 -7.90 6.13
N ASP A 32 9.48 -8.61 5.66
CA ASP A 32 9.38 -9.47 4.48
C ASP A 32 8.42 -10.66 4.70
N THR A 33 8.22 -11.10 5.94
CA THR A 33 7.20 -12.11 6.31
C THR A 33 5.75 -11.61 6.18
N ALA A 34 5.54 -10.30 6.00
CA ALA A 34 4.22 -9.77 5.71
C ALA A 34 3.74 -10.10 4.28
N VAL A 35 4.66 -10.45 3.38
CA VAL A 35 4.32 -10.65 1.97
C VAL A 35 3.46 -11.90 1.79
N LEU A 36 2.29 -11.72 1.20
CA LEU A 36 1.48 -12.80 0.66
C LEU A 36 1.75 -12.90 -0.85
N ARG A 37 2.23 -14.04 -1.33
CA ARG A 37 2.68 -14.23 -2.72
C ARG A 37 1.72 -15.12 -3.48
N ASN A 38 1.74 -15.02 -4.82
CA ASN A 38 1.12 -15.99 -5.72
C ASN A 38 -0.38 -16.24 -5.46
N ASN A 39 -1.11 -15.22 -4.99
CA ASN A 39 -2.52 -15.36 -4.63
C ASN A 39 -2.79 -16.48 -3.60
N GLU A 40 -1.82 -16.76 -2.73
CA GLU A 40 -2.06 -17.62 -1.56
C GLU A 40 -3.20 -17.03 -0.71
N PRO A 41 -3.99 -17.86 0.00
CA PRO A 41 -5.01 -17.35 0.89
C PRO A 41 -4.43 -16.49 2.02
N PHE A 42 -5.11 -15.40 2.35
CA PHE A 42 -4.80 -14.60 3.53
C PHE A 42 -5.42 -15.27 4.76
N TYR A 43 -4.60 -15.78 5.67
CA TYR A 43 -5.07 -16.38 6.92
C TYR A 43 -5.35 -15.30 7.96
N TYR A 44 -6.61 -15.22 8.39
CA TYR A 44 -7.09 -14.23 9.33
C TYR A 44 -6.43 -14.45 10.71
N PRO A 45 -5.79 -13.42 11.28
CA PRO A 45 -5.10 -13.56 12.56
C PRO A 45 -6.06 -13.64 13.75
N GLU A 46 -5.84 -14.60 14.66
CA GLU A 46 -6.69 -14.82 15.84
C GLU A 46 -6.71 -13.66 16.86
N TYR A 47 -5.71 -12.77 16.85
CA TYR A 47 -5.56 -11.70 17.83
C TYR A 47 -6.36 -10.42 17.50
N THR A 48 -7.05 -10.39 16.35
CA THR A 48 -7.95 -9.30 15.97
C THR A 48 -9.19 -9.88 15.27
N ASN A 49 -10.28 -9.12 15.26
CA ASN A 49 -11.49 -9.41 14.47
C ASN A 49 -11.83 -8.21 13.57
N ASP A 50 -10.86 -7.32 13.33
CA ASP A 50 -11.05 -6.02 12.71
C ASP A 50 -9.92 -5.72 11.70
N VAL A 51 -9.66 -6.67 10.80
CA VAL A 51 -8.71 -6.49 9.70
C VAL A 51 -9.39 -5.74 8.56
N HIS A 52 -8.85 -4.57 8.20
CA HIS A 52 -9.30 -3.77 7.07
C HIS A 52 -8.42 -3.99 5.83
N HIS A 53 -9.04 -3.98 4.65
CA HIS A 53 -8.34 -3.85 3.38
C HIS A 53 -8.00 -2.38 3.09
N GLU A 54 -6.82 -2.16 2.50
CA GLU A 54 -6.34 -0.86 2.01
C GLU A 54 -5.63 -1.12 0.67
N VAL A 55 -6.33 -0.99 -0.46
CA VAL A 55 -5.69 -1.22 -1.78
C VAL A 55 -4.79 -0.06 -2.16
N GLU A 56 -3.59 -0.35 -2.66
CA GLU A 56 -2.58 0.65 -3.00
C GLU A 56 -1.83 0.30 -4.29
N LEU A 57 -1.43 1.33 -5.05
CA LEU A 57 -0.37 1.16 -6.04
C LEU A 57 0.96 0.96 -5.30
N ILE A 58 1.79 0.06 -5.82
CA ILE A 58 3.10 -0.24 -5.23
C ILE A 58 4.22 -0.05 -6.26
N LEU A 59 5.37 0.45 -5.82
CA LEU A 59 6.53 0.69 -6.66
C LEU A 59 7.62 -0.34 -6.37
N ARG A 60 8.25 -0.89 -7.41
CA ARG A 60 9.47 -1.70 -7.27
C ARG A 60 10.70 -0.83 -7.44
N ILE A 61 11.53 -0.75 -6.40
CA ILE A 61 12.81 -0.06 -6.47
C ILE A 61 13.80 -0.87 -7.29
N SER A 62 14.38 -0.24 -8.31
CA SER A 62 15.29 -0.87 -9.28
C SER A 62 16.75 -0.50 -9.05
N ARG A 63 17.01 0.57 -8.29
CA ARG A 63 18.35 1.13 -8.05
C ARG A 63 18.55 1.50 -6.59
N GLU A 64 19.76 1.32 -6.09
CA GLU A 64 20.15 1.83 -4.77
C GLU A 64 20.30 3.35 -4.78
N GLY A 65 19.73 4.03 -3.78
CA GLY A 65 19.82 5.50 -3.66
C GLY A 65 19.54 6.02 -2.26
N LYS A 66 20.21 7.13 -1.93
CA LYS A 66 20.04 7.92 -0.70
C LYS A 66 20.09 9.40 -1.09
N ASN A 67 19.33 10.24 -0.41
CA ASN A 67 19.22 11.68 -0.67
C ASN A 67 18.94 11.97 -2.16
N ILE A 68 17.96 11.27 -2.73
CA ILE A 68 17.57 11.38 -4.13
C ILE A 68 16.84 12.71 -4.33
N ASP A 69 17.30 13.53 -5.27
CA ASP A 69 16.59 14.74 -5.71
C ASP A 69 15.30 14.33 -6.46
N PRO A 70 14.13 14.94 -6.18
CA PRO A 70 12.86 14.62 -6.85
C PRO A 70 12.96 14.50 -8.37
N LYS A 71 13.75 15.37 -9.03
CA LYS A 71 13.89 15.35 -10.51
C LYS A 71 14.56 14.08 -11.05
N PHE A 72 15.17 13.26 -10.19
CA PHE A 72 15.81 12.00 -10.54
C PHE A 72 15.09 10.78 -9.99
N ALA A 73 14.02 10.95 -9.21
CA ALA A 73 13.33 9.86 -8.52
C ALA A 73 12.74 8.82 -9.48
N HIS A 74 12.18 9.25 -10.63
CA HIS A 74 11.74 8.35 -11.71
C HIS A 74 12.77 7.33 -12.20
N LYS A 75 14.06 7.51 -11.92
CA LYS A 75 15.13 6.57 -12.31
C LYS A 75 15.35 5.44 -11.29
N TYR A 76 14.65 5.45 -10.17
CA TYR A 76 14.86 4.54 -9.04
C TYR A 76 13.78 3.47 -8.90
N TYR A 77 12.72 3.53 -9.69
CA TYR A 77 11.72 2.47 -9.83
C TYR A 77 11.54 2.14 -11.31
N ASP A 78 11.18 0.89 -11.60
CA ASP A 78 11.07 0.40 -12.98
C ASP A 78 9.74 -0.32 -13.26
N ALA A 79 8.90 -0.48 -12.24
CA ALA A 79 7.62 -1.17 -12.37
C ALA A 79 6.63 -0.75 -11.27
N ILE A 80 5.36 -0.85 -11.60
CA ILE A 80 4.21 -0.60 -10.72
C ILE A 80 3.42 -1.90 -10.58
N GLY A 81 2.97 -2.19 -9.37
CA GLY A 81 2.03 -3.29 -9.10
C GLY A 81 0.87 -2.80 -8.26
N LEU A 82 0.13 -3.76 -7.72
CA LEU A 82 -0.94 -3.55 -6.76
C LEU A 82 -0.61 -4.28 -5.46
N GLY A 83 -0.88 -3.64 -4.33
CA GLY A 83 -0.76 -4.23 -3.02
C GLY A 83 -2.00 -4.00 -2.18
N ILE A 84 -2.13 -4.79 -1.11
CA ILE A 84 -3.11 -4.54 -0.05
C ILE A 84 -2.35 -4.31 1.26
N ASP A 85 -2.55 -3.15 1.88
CA ASP A 85 -2.04 -2.85 3.21
C ASP A 85 -3.05 -3.28 4.27
N PHE A 86 -3.11 -4.60 4.52
CA PHE A 86 -3.97 -5.10 5.58
C PHE A 86 -3.59 -4.50 6.92
N THR A 87 -4.62 -4.03 7.62
CA THR A 87 -4.47 -3.31 8.88
C THR A 87 -5.39 -3.90 9.93
N ALA A 88 -4.83 -4.37 11.04
CA ALA A 88 -5.62 -4.70 12.23
C ALA A 88 -6.04 -3.37 12.90
N ARG A 89 -7.22 -2.87 12.53
CA ARG A 89 -7.65 -1.49 12.81
C ARG A 89 -7.82 -1.26 14.31
N ASP A 90 -8.33 -2.24 15.04
CA ASP A 90 -8.43 -2.20 16.49
C ASP A 90 -7.06 -2.05 17.18
N LEU A 91 -6.04 -2.77 16.70
CA LEU A 91 -4.65 -2.63 17.18
C LEU A 91 -4.05 -1.28 16.81
N GLN A 92 -4.33 -0.78 15.60
CA GLN A 92 -3.87 0.54 15.17
C GLN A 92 -4.45 1.64 16.06
N ALA A 93 -5.74 1.58 16.37
CA ALA A 93 -6.41 2.54 17.25
C ALA A 93 -5.80 2.53 18.66
N LYS A 94 -5.58 1.33 19.23
CA LYS A 94 -4.90 1.17 20.54
C LYS A 94 -3.49 1.75 20.51
N ALA A 95 -2.73 1.56 19.43
CA ALA A 95 -1.39 2.10 19.28
C ALA A 95 -1.40 3.63 19.18
N LYS A 96 -2.26 4.22 18.34
CA LYS A 96 -2.41 5.68 18.20
C LYS A 96 -2.79 6.34 19.53
N ALA A 97 -3.75 5.78 20.26
CA ALA A 97 -4.20 6.33 21.54
C ALA A 97 -3.10 6.36 22.62
N LYS A 98 -2.09 5.50 22.51
CA LYS A 98 -0.97 5.37 23.47
C LYS A 98 0.36 5.91 22.93
N GLY A 99 0.39 6.45 21.72
CA GLY A 99 1.63 6.87 21.07
C GLY A 99 2.62 5.73 20.80
N LEU A 100 2.11 4.50 20.58
CA LEU A 100 2.93 3.31 20.36
C LEU A 100 3.18 3.05 18.86
N PRO A 101 4.25 2.29 18.51
CA PRO A 101 4.52 1.87 17.14
C PRO A 101 3.37 1.07 16.52
N TRP A 102 3.18 1.21 15.21
CA TRP A 102 2.12 0.52 14.46
C TRP A 102 2.52 -0.88 13.98
N THR A 103 3.72 -1.35 14.31
CA THR A 103 4.29 -2.59 13.77
C THR A 103 3.37 -3.80 13.92
N LEU A 104 2.67 -3.94 15.05
CA LEU A 104 1.73 -5.06 15.26
C LEU A 104 0.42 -4.90 14.48
N ALA A 105 0.02 -3.66 14.18
CA ALA A 105 -1.20 -3.37 13.44
C ALA A 105 -1.01 -3.41 11.91
N LYS A 106 0.23 -3.20 11.43
CA LYS A 106 0.56 -3.07 10.01
C LYS A 106 1.53 -4.13 9.49
N GLY A 107 2.35 -4.75 10.34
CA GLY A 107 3.48 -5.59 9.93
C GLY A 107 3.34 -7.07 10.28
N PHE A 108 2.12 -7.59 10.43
CA PHE A 108 1.89 -8.99 10.74
C PHE A 108 2.01 -9.89 9.49
N ASN A 109 2.10 -11.20 9.70
CA ASN A 109 2.24 -12.19 8.61
C ASN A 109 1.08 -12.08 7.63
N GLY A 110 1.37 -12.09 6.32
CA GLY A 110 0.37 -11.96 5.26
C GLY A 110 -0.27 -10.57 5.14
N SER A 111 0.16 -9.57 5.91
CA SER A 111 -0.44 -8.23 5.87
C SER A 111 -0.10 -7.39 4.62
N ALA A 112 0.71 -7.92 3.70
CA ALA A 112 1.13 -7.26 2.47
C ALA A 112 0.99 -8.18 1.25
N PRO A 113 -0.22 -8.53 0.80
CA PRO A 113 -0.42 -9.05 -0.55
C PRO A 113 0.22 -8.11 -1.58
N ILE A 114 1.03 -8.68 -2.46
CA ILE A 114 1.77 -7.97 -3.51
C ILE A 114 1.55 -8.73 -4.82
N SER A 115 1.10 -8.02 -5.85
CA SER A 115 0.88 -8.60 -7.17
C SER A 115 2.18 -8.79 -7.96
N GLU A 116 2.06 -9.34 -9.16
CA GLU A 116 3.08 -9.14 -10.19
C GLU A 116 3.23 -7.66 -10.56
N PHE A 117 4.41 -7.29 -11.04
CA PHE A 117 4.75 -5.91 -11.38
C PHE A 117 4.69 -5.69 -12.90
N MET A 118 4.02 -4.62 -13.31
CA MET A 118 3.93 -4.15 -14.69
C MET A 118 5.05 -3.12 -14.97
N PRO A 119 5.79 -3.24 -16.08
CA PRO A 119 6.83 -2.28 -16.43
C PRO A 119 6.25 -0.90 -16.72
N LEU A 120 7.02 0.17 -16.44
CA LEU A 120 6.54 1.55 -16.64
C LEU A 120 6.08 1.86 -18.07
N SER A 121 6.61 1.15 -19.07
CA SER A 121 6.21 1.30 -20.47
C SER A 121 4.75 0.95 -20.76
N GLU A 122 4.07 0.26 -19.84
CA GLU A 122 2.64 -0.05 -19.96
C GLU A 122 1.74 1.09 -19.47
N PHE A 123 2.31 2.14 -18.87
CA PHE A 123 1.57 3.28 -18.34
C PHE A 123 1.92 4.54 -19.14
N PRO A 124 0.99 5.04 -19.99
CA PRO A 124 1.22 6.26 -20.76
C PRO A 124 1.43 7.49 -19.88
N ASP A 125 0.77 7.52 -18.72
CA ASP A 125 0.85 8.61 -17.75
C ASP A 125 0.83 8.04 -16.32
N LEU A 126 1.93 8.22 -15.59
CA LEU A 126 2.07 7.75 -14.21
C LEU A 126 1.20 8.54 -13.23
N GLN A 127 0.75 9.74 -13.61
CA GLN A 127 -0.18 10.55 -12.83
C GLN A 127 -1.64 10.22 -13.16
N ASN A 128 -1.95 9.23 -14.00
CA ASN A 128 -3.32 8.87 -14.31
C ASN A 128 -3.50 7.36 -14.43
N ILE A 129 -3.24 6.65 -13.33
CA ILE A 129 -3.38 5.19 -13.23
C ILE A 129 -4.61 4.89 -12.38
N ASN A 130 -5.59 4.20 -12.96
CA ASN A 130 -6.75 3.70 -12.22
C ASN A 130 -6.43 2.38 -11.54
N PHE A 131 -6.97 2.20 -10.34
CA PHE A 131 -6.91 0.94 -9.62
C PHE A 131 -8.16 0.75 -8.76
N ARG A 132 -8.50 -0.50 -8.46
CA ARG A 132 -9.65 -0.83 -7.61
C ARG A 132 -9.47 -2.15 -6.89
N LEU A 133 -10.29 -2.33 -5.86
CA LEU A 133 -10.47 -3.59 -5.14
C LEU A 133 -11.94 -3.97 -5.13
N ASP A 134 -12.21 -5.18 -5.59
CA ASP A 134 -13.51 -5.82 -5.50
C ASP A 134 -13.47 -6.87 -4.37
N VAL A 135 -14.51 -6.89 -3.53
CA VAL A 135 -14.70 -7.89 -2.47
C VAL A 135 -16.01 -8.62 -2.77
N ASN A 136 -15.91 -9.93 -3.00
CA ASN A 136 -17.05 -10.77 -3.41
C ASN A 136 -17.78 -10.24 -4.66
N GLY A 137 -17.02 -9.68 -5.61
CA GLY A 137 -17.55 -9.13 -6.87
C GLY A 137 -18.11 -7.71 -6.76
N GLU A 138 -18.07 -7.08 -5.58
CA GLU A 138 -18.49 -5.69 -5.38
C GLU A 138 -17.28 -4.78 -5.21
N THR A 139 -17.18 -3.70 -6.00
CA THR A 139 -16.12 -2.70 -5.81
C THR A 139 -16.26 -2.01 -4.45
N ARG A 140 -15.23 -2.15 -3.62
CA ARG A 140 -15.16 -1.53 -2.28
C ARG A 140 -14.24 -0.33 -2.22
N GLN A 141 -13.17 -0.34 -3.02
CA GLN A 141 -12.27 0.80 -3.16
C GLN A 141 -11.96 1.04 -4.63
N GLN A 142 -11.87 2.31 -5.01
CA GLN A 142 -11.42 2.74 -6.33
C GLN A 142 -10.58 4.01 -6.17
N GLY A 143 -9.47 4.07 -6.88
CA GLY A 143 -8.55 5.19 -6.83
C GLY A 143 -7.92 5.51 -8.18
N ASN A 144 -7.31 6.70 -8.24
CA ASN A 144 -6.50 7.12 -9.37
C ASN A 144 -5.26 7.86 -8.87
N SER A 145 -4.09 7.60 -9.45
CA SER A 145 -2.83 8.20 -9.01
C SER A 145 -2.80 9.74 -9.06
N LYS A 146 -3.65 10.40 -9.88
CA LYS A 146 -3.78 11.87 -9.89
C LYS A 146 -4.31 12.45 -8.59
N MET A 147 -4.97 11.63 -7.78
CA MET A 147 -5.56 12.05 -6.49
C MET A 147 -4.56 11.95 -5.35
N MET A 148 -3.34 11.46 -5.61
CA MET A 148 -2.28 11.40 -4.61
C MET A 148 -1.82 12.80 -4.21
N MET A 149 -1.68 13.04 -2.91
CA MET A 149 -1.14 14.27 -2.37
C MET A 149 0.38 14.38 -2.61
N ASN A 150 1.07 13.26 -2.52
CA ASN A 150 2.50 13.13 -2.82
C ASN A 150 2.66 12.17 -3.99
N SER A 151 3.34 12.62 -5.05
CA SER A 151 3.61 11.78 -6.22
C SER A 151 4.60 10.66 -5.92
N PHE A 152 4.72 9.67 -6.80
CA PHE A 152 5.73 8.61 -6.68
C PHE A 152 7.15 9.14 -6.49
N ASP A 153 7.48 10.20 -7.23
CA ASP A 153 8.80 10.81 -7.23
C ASP A 153 9.06 11.56 -5.90
N ASP A 154 8.05 12.26 -5.37
CA ASP A 154 8.13 12.94 -4.07
C ASP A 154 8.29 11.95 -2.92
N ILE A 155 7.53 10.86 -2.97
CA ILE A 155 7.59 9.74 -2.02
C ILE A 155 9.01 9.16 -1.95
N ILE A 156 9.59 8.82 -3.09
CA ILE A 156 10.95 8.26 -3.19
C ILE A 156 11.98 9.26 -2.68
N ALA A 157 11.88 10.52 -3.13
CA ALA A 157 12.80 11.56 -2.69
C ALA A 157 12.73 11.76 -1.18
N TYR A 158 11.53 11.84 -0.60
CA TYR A 158 11.31 11.99 0.83
C TYR A 158 11.89 10.83 1.63
N ILE A 159 11.49 9.58 1.33
CA ILE A 159 11.99 8.40 2.05
C ILE A 159 13.51 8.32 1.99
N SER A 160 14.10 8.60 0.82
CA SER A 160 15.54 8.44 0.59
C SER A 160 16.42 9.37 1.43
N LYS A 161 15.87 10.46 2.00
CA LYS A 161 16.57 11.34 2.94
C LYS A 161 16.90 10.62 4.24
N PHE A 162 16.01 9.73 4.68
CA PHE A 162 16.08 9.06 5.97
C PHE A 162 16.56 7.61 5.82
N ILE A 163 16.10 6.93 4.76
CA ILE A 163 16.27 5.48 4.58
C ILE A 163 16.82 5.24 3.18
N THR A 164 18.04 4.69 3.07
CA THR A 164 18.59 4.26 1.77
C THR A 164 17.66 3.24 1.12
N LEU A 165 17.18 3.52 -0.09
CA LEU A 165 16.42 2.59 -0.91
C LEU A 165 17.40 1.62 -1.61
N LYS A 166 17.07 0.34 -1.64
CA LYS A 166 17.87 -0.72 -2.28
C LYS A 166 17.08 -1.38 -3.39
N LYS A 167 17.79 -1.93 -4.36
CA LYS A 167 17.17 -2.73 -5.42
C LYS A 167 16.33 -3.87 -4.81
N GLY A 168 15.10 -4.00 -5.30
CA GLY A 168 14.13 -5.00 -4.86
C GLY A 168 13.26 -4.56 -3.69
N ASP A 169 13.46 -3.37 -3.11
CA ASP A 169 12.52 -2.84 -2.13
C ASP A 169 11.19 -2.46 -2.76
N VAL A 170 10.13 -2.45 -1.95
CA VAL A 170 8.77 -2.12 -2.37
C VAL A 170 8.26 -0.91 -1.60
N ILE A 171 7.62 0.02 -2.29
CA ILE A 171 6.96 1.17 -1.68
C ILE A 171 5.45 1.09 -1.89
N PHE A 172 4.72 1.12 -0.78
CA PHE A 172 3.28 1.29 -0.70
C PHE A 172 2.95 2.79 -0.64
N THR A 173 2.07 3.24 -1.53
CA THR A 173 1.89 4.67 -1.87
C THR A 173 0.66 5.33 -1.24
N GLY A 174 -0.04 4.60 -0.36
CA GLY A 174 -1.27 5.02 0.29
C GLY A 174 -2.53 4.50 -0.43
N THR A 175 -3.62 4.44 0.34
CA THR A 175 -4.93 3.93 -0.10
C THR A 175 -5.96 5.05 -0.30
N PRO A 176 -6.89 4.93 -1.27
CA PRO A 176 -8.04 5.82 -1.40
C PRO A 176 -9.11 5.52 -0.33
N GLU A 177 -10.21 6.27 -0.33
CA GLU A 177 -11.35 6.00 0.57
C GLU A 177 -11.99 4.62 0.33
N GLY A 178 -12.89 4.21 1.23
CA GLY A 178 -13.60 2.94 1.15
C GLY A 178 -12.90 1.81 1.90
N VAL A 179 -12.02 2.12 2.85
CA VAL A 179 -11.37 1.09 3.66
C VAL A 179 -12.40 0.36 4.51
N GLY A 180 -12.39 -0.96 4.50
CA GLY A 180 -13.44 -1.75 5.14
C GLY A 180 -12.94 -3.07 5.69
N PRO A 181 -13.68 -3.68 6.63
CA PRO A 181 -13.30 -4.96 7.20
C PRO A 181 -13.44 -6.08 6.17
N VAL A 182 -12.56 -7.07 6.26
CA VAL A 182 -12.71 -8.36 5.57
C VAL A 182 -13.12 -9.44 6.58
N LYS A 183 -13.69 -10.53 6.08
CA LYS A 183 -14.12 -11.70 6.87
C LYS A 183 -13.61 -12.99 6.24
N ILE A 184 -13.48 -14.02 7.07
CA ILE A 184 -13.23 -15.38 6.59
C ILE A 184 -14.30 -15.76 5.56
N GLY A 185 -13.86 -16.25 4.41
CA GLY A 185 -14.68 -16.58 3.24
C GLY A 185 -14.80 -15.46 2.20
N ASP A 186 -14.33 -14.24 2.49
CA ASP A 186 -14.30 -13.17 1.49
C ASP A 186 -13.26 -13.48 0.39
N ARG A 187 -13.61 -13.15 -0.86
CA ARG A 187 -12.69 -13.16 -2.00
C ARG A 187 -12.34 -11.74 -2.40
N LEU A 188 -11.05 -11.46 -2.49
CA LEU A 188 -10.51 -10.15 -2.86
C LEU A 188 -9.91 -10.22 -4.26
N GLU A 189 -10.34 -9.30 -5.12
CA GLU A 189 -9.84 -9.16 -6.48
C GLU A 189 -9.35 -7.73 -6.71
N GLY A 190 -8.06 -7.58 -7.02
CA GLY A 190 -7.42 -6.27 -7.20
C GLY A 190 -7.06 -6.02 -8.66
N TYR A 191 -7.32 -4.81 -9.14
CA TYR A 191 -7.12 -4.43 -10.53
C TYR A 191 -6.30 -3.15 -10.67
N VAL A 192 -5.46 -3.11 -11.71
CA VAL A 192 -4.85 -1.89 -12.25
C VAL A 192 -5.34 -1.74 -13.68
N GLU A 193 -5.99 -0.61 -13.98
CA GLU A 193 -6.83 -0.43 -15.16
C GLU A 193 -7.82 -1.61 -15.30
N ASP A 194 -7.75 -2.35 -16.41
CA ASP A 194 -8.57 -3.53 -16.68
C ASP A 194 -7.87 -4.85 -16.32
N LYS A 195 -6.62 -4.81 -15.85
CA LYS A 195 -5.84 -6.01 -15.54
C LYS A 195 -6.06 -6.44 -14.10
N LYS A 196 -6.58 -7.66 -13.92
CA LYS A 196 -6.63 -8.31 -12.60
C LYS A 196 -5.23 -8.75 -12.20
N LEU A 197 -4.75 -8.24 -11.07
CA LEU A 197 -3.40 -8.48 -10.56
C LEU A 197 -3.39 -9.27 -9.23
N LEU A 198 -4.48 -9.21 -8.46
CA LEU A 198 -4.68 -9.97 -7.22
C LEU A 198 -6.00 -10.72 -7.30
N ASP A 199 -6.04 -11.94 -6.79
CA ASP A 199 -7.24 -12.77 -6.70
C ASP A 199 -7.05 -13.86 -5.63
N PHE A 200 -7.46 -13.61 -4.39
CA PHE A 200 -7.25 -14.56 -3.29
C PHE A 200 -8.42 -14.56 -2.29
N GLU A 201 -8.45 -15.60 -1.45
CA GLU A 201 -9.48 -15.81 -0.44
C GLU A 201 -8.94 -15.49 0.96
N VAL A 202 -9.81 -14.99 1.84
CA VAL A 202 -9.57 -14.86 3.27
C VAL A 202 -9.98 -16.15 3.98
N LYS A 203 -9.06 -16.76 4.72
CA LYS A 203 -9.27 -18.04 5.43
C LYS A 203 -9.09 -17.93 6.93
#